data_AF-A0AAD3HLP0-F1
#
_entry.id   AF-A0AAD3HLP0-F1
#
_cell.length_a   1.000
_cell.length_b   1.000
_cell.length_c   1.000
_cell.angle_alpha   90.00
_cell.angle_beta   90.00
_cell.angle_gamma   90.00
#
_symmetry.space_group_name_H-M   'P 1'
#
loop_
_entity.id
_entity.type
_entity.pdbx_description
1 polymer ?
#
loop_
_entity_poly.entity_id
_entity_poly.type
_entity_poly.pdbx_seq_one_letter_code
_entity_poly.pdbx_strand_id
1 'polypeptide(L)'
;PCPEAVNVVTLREPLGRMESALRFIMAFVRGWWKRRDPLVGGKQFDEVFCNTNISFWEALTPPIVDNYIVRSFLGEAGFHTPLGSLTPAHLASARRQLLQWDLVLDLGAGVAASDGMAATGLGWPAAWSRGEDHRLNSTRISEHFNFNYEGCRLSDADWQELARRQGLDVQLYRFGRVLNRLDALWLDMARALGLQPHLPPPLADGEQQQQGPLQGLLQTTAAAAVDGGAAAHAAAQAAAAPPPPRPANATRCGMLWRGSNGSVLARALGLTSAAAAPSLESSSPS
;
A
#
# COMPACT_ATOMS: atom_id res chain seq x y z
N PRO A 1 7.50 10.50 15.40
CA PRO A 1 6.98 10.94 14.08
C PRO A 1 7.55 12.32 13.74
N CYS A 2 8.34 12.42 12.67
CA CYS A 2 8.84 13.70 12.20
C CYS A 2 7.64 14.61 11.88
N PRO A 3 7.57 15.84 12.41
CA PRO A 3 6.51 16.79 12.08
C PRO A 3 6.41 17.07 10.56
N GLU A 4 7.47 16.74 9.82
CA GLU A 4 7.62 17.01 8.39
C GLU A 4 7.09 15.89 7.47
N ALA A 5 6.60 14.77 8.00
CA ALA A 5 6.11 13.66 7.18
C ALA A 5 4.58 13.70 7.02
N VAL A 6 4.10 13.83 5.78
CA VAL A 6 2.69 13.64 5.41
C VAL A 6 2.43 12.15 5.19
N ASN A 7 1.48 11.58 5.93
CA ASN A 7 1.06 10.19 5.80
C ASN A 7 -0.11 10.12 4.83
N VAL A 8 0.11 9.45 3.70
CA VAL A 8 -0.90 9.26 2.66
C VAL A 8 -1.21 7.78 2.50
N VAL A 9 -2.48 7.41 2.59
CA VAL A 9 -2.91 6.04 2.33
C VAL A 9 -3.76 5.99 1.06
N THR A 10 -3.53 4.95 0.27
CA THR A 10 -4.35 4.64 -0.90
C THR A 10 -5.29 3.49 -0.58
N LEU A 11 -6.56 3.65 -0.97
CA LEU A 11 -7.58 2.63 -0.84
C LEU A 11 -8.07 2.24 -2.22
N ARG A 12 -8.39 0.95 -2.38
CA ARG A 12 -9.01 0.39 -3.59
C ARG A 12 -10.27 -0.35 -3.18
N GLU A 13 -11.23 -0.42 -4.09
CA GLU A 13 -12.41 -1.26 -3.92
C GLU A 13 -11.96 -2.71 -3.59
N PRO A 14 -12.41 -3.28 -2.46
CA PRO A 14 -11.86 -4.53 -1.93
C PRO A 14 -11.95 -5.74 -2.84
N LEU A 15 -13.06 -5.90 -3.56
CA LEU A 15 -13.25 -7.08 -4.42
C LEU A 15 -12.34 -7.00 -5.64
N GLY A 16 -12.28 -5.85 -6.30
CA GLY A 16 -11.36 -5.59 -7.40
C GLY A 16 -9.89 -5.63 -6.95
N ARG A 17 -9.59 -5.28 -5.69
CA ARG A 17 -8.25 -5.47 -5.09
C ARG A 17 -7.94 -6.95 -4.88
N MET A 18 -8.90 -7.74 -4.42
CA MET A 18 -8.75 -9.19 -4.25
C MET A 18 -8.51 -9.87 -5.58
N GLU A 19 -9.37 -9.65 -6.56
CA GLU A 19 -9.26 -10.21 -7.90
C GLU A 19 -7.91 -9.86 -8.54
N SER A 20 -7.54 -8.57 -8.50
CA SER A 20 -6.29 -8.08 -9.05
C SER A 20 -5.06 -8.73 -8.39
N ALA A 21 -5.12 -9.02 -7.09
CA ALA A 21 -4.02 -9.66 -6.37
C ALA A 21 -3.91 -11.15 -6.73
N LEU A 22 -5.03 -11.87 -6.79
CA LEU A 22 -5.05 -13.28 -7.22
C LEU A 22 -4.51 -13.40 -8.65
N ARG A 23 -5.00 -12.57 -9.57
CA ARG A 23 -4.55 -12.53 -10.96
C ARG A 23 -3.07 -12.19 -11.08
N PHE A 24 -2.56 -11.26 -10.27
CA PHE A 24 -1.14 -10.91 -10.25
C PHE A 24 -0.27 -12.08 -9.81
N ILE A 25 -0.63 -12.77 -8.71
CA ILE A 25 0.09 -13.94 -8.21
C ILE A 25 0.15 -15.02 -9.28
N MET A 26 -0.99 -15.35 -9.88
CA MET A 26 -1.08 -16.37 -10.93
C MET A 26 -0.22 -16.03 -12.14
N ALA A 27 -0.30 -14.79 -12.64
CA ALA A 27 0.49 -14.34 -13.78
C ALA A 27 2.00 -14.41 -13.48
N PHE A 28 2.40 -13.96 -12.29
CA PHE A 28 3.79 -13.99 -11.86
C PHE A 28 4.34 -15.41 -11.71
N VAL A 29 3.59 -16.30 -11.03
CA VAL A 29 4.00 -17.70 -10.84
C VAL A 29 4.08 -18.44 -12.17
N ARG A 30 3.09 -18.27 -13.06
CA ARG A 30 3.12 -18.84 -14.43
C ARG A 30 4.33 -18.35 -15.21
N GLY A 31 4.61 -17.04 -15.15
CA GLY A 31 5.79 -16.45 -15.78
C GLY A 31 7.11 -16.98 -15.20
N TRP A 32 7.17 -17.25 -13.90
CA TRP A 32 8.33 -17.85 -13.25
C TRP A 32 8.51 -19.32 -13.67
N TRP A 33 7.46 -20.15 -13.65
CA TRP A 33 7.54 -21.57 -14.05
C TRP A 33 7.90 -21.75 -15.53
N LYS A 34 7.28 -20.97 -16.43
CA LYS A 34 7.64 -21.00 -17.86
C LYS A 34 9.09 -20.58 -18.13
N ARG A 35 9.64 -19.64 -17.35
CA ARG A 35 11.06 -19.25 -17.48
C ARG A 35 12.00 -20.34 -16.97
N ARG A 36 11.61 -21.05 -15.91
CA ARG A 36 12.38 -22.15 -15.34
C ARG A 36 12.38 -23.38 -16.24
N ASP A 37 11.22 -23.75 -16.77
CA ASP A 37 11.04 -24.85 -17.71
C ASP A 37 9.99 -24.50 -18.77
N PRO A 38 10.40 -24.11 -19.99
CA PRO A 38 9.48 -23.74 -21.05
C PRO A 38 8.60 -24.88 -21.56
N LEU A 39 9.03 -26.14 -21.39
CA LEU A 39 8.33 -27.31 -21.95
C LEU A 39 7.19 -27.77 -21.05
N VAL A 40 7.40 -27.79 -19.73
CA VAL A 40 6.40 -28.31 -18.77
C VAL A 40 5.89 -27.29 -17.76
N GLY A 41 6.57 -26.16 -17.56
CA GLY A 41 6.24 -25.19 -16.51
C GLY A 41 4.84 -24.59 -16.65
N GLY A 42 4.35 -24.43 -17.89
CA GLY A 42 2.96 -24.04 -18.12
C GLY A 42 1.94 -25.10 -17.66
N LYS A 43 2.20 -26.37 -17.98
CA LYS A 43 1.33 -27.48 -17.62
C LYS A 43 1.29 -27.70 -16.10
N GLN A 44 2.47 -27.67 -15.47
CA GLN A 44 2.57 -27.74 -14.00
C GLN A 44 1.72 -26.64 -13.36
N PHE A 45 1.80 -25.41 -13.89
CA PHE A 45 1.04 -24.28 -13.35
C PHE A 45 -0.45 -24.55 -13.43
N ASP A 46 -0.92 -25.02 -14.60
CA ASP A 46 -2.33 -25.30 -14.81
C ASP A 46 -2.82 -26.41 -13.84
N GLU A 47 -2.01 -27.44 -13.56
CA GLU A 47 -2.34 -28.52 -12.61
C GLU A 47 -2.47 -28.05 -11.15
N VAL A 48 -1.77 -26.99 -10.75
CA VAL A 48 -1.75 -26.49 -9.37
C VAL A 48 -2.72 -25.34 -9.15
N PHE A 49 -2.83 -24.42 -10.10
CA PHE A 49 -3.55 -23.16 -9.92
C PHE A 49 -4.94 -23.15 -10.57
N CYS A 50 -5.14 -23.88 -11.66
CA CYS A 50 -6.44 -23.91 -12.32
C CYS A 50 -7.37 -24.91 -11.62
N ASN A 51 -8.63 -24.53 -11.42
CA ASN A 51 -9.62 -25.28 -10.64
C ASN A 51 -9.29 -25.39 -9.14
N THR A 52 -8.54 -24.41 -8.60
CA THR A 52 -8.36 -24.27 -7.15
C THR A 52 -9.66 -23.86 -6.46
N ASN A 53 -9.75 -24.12 -5.16
CA ASN A 53 -10.89 -23.77 -4.32
C ASN A 53 -10.49 -22.73 -3.26
N ILE A 54 -11.44 -22.33 -2.41
CA ILE A 54 -11.20 -21.37 -1.33
C ILE A 54 -10.04 -21.79 -0.42
N SER A 55 -10.01 -23.05 0.01
CA SER A 55 -9.02 -23.54 0.98
C SER A 55 -7.59 -23.47 0.44
N PHE A 56 -7.39 -23.67 -0.87
CA PHE A 56 -6.09 -23.44 -1.50
C PHE A 56 -5.63 -21.98 -1.31
N TRP A 57 -6.51 -21.01 -1.56
CA TRP A 57 -6.15 -19.59 -1.46
C TRP A 57 -6.01 -19.10 -0.01
N GLU A 58 -6.79 -19.66 0.92
CA GLU A 58 -6.63 -19.43 2.35
C GLU A 58 -5.27 -19.91 2.86
N ALA A 59 -4.78 -21.04 2.35
CA ALA A 59 -3.45 -21.55 2.69
C ALA A 59 -2.32 -20.75 2.01
N LEU A 60 -2.51 -20.39 0.73
CA LEU A 60 -1.47 -19.74 -0.07
C LEU A 60 -1.30 -18.26 0.29
N THR A 61 -2.41 -17.50 0.34
CA THR A 61 -2.38 -16.06 0.64
C THR A 61 -3.49 -15.64 1.60
N PRO A 62 -3.44 -16.11 2.87
CA PRO A 62 -4.49 -15.88 3.86
C PRO A 62 -4.95 -14.40 3.96
N PRO A 63 -4.06 -13.41 4.05
CA PRO A 63 -4.49 -12.02 4.20
C PRO A 63 -5.19 -11.46 2.96
N ILE A 64 -4.92 -11.98 1.76
CA ILE A 64 -5.51 -11.51 0.51
C ILE A 64 -6.99 -11.86 0.45
N VAL A 65 -7.35 -13.06 0.90
CA VAL A 65 -8.72 -13.59 0.82
C VAL A 65 -9.55 -13.35 2.08
N ASP A 66 -9.03 -12.61 3.06
CA ASP A 66 -9.75 -12.29 4.29
C ASP A 66 -9.44 -10.88 4.82
N ASN A 67 -10.20 -9.90 4.34
CA ASN A 67 -10.23 -8.52 4.86
C ASN A 67 -8.83 -7.88 4.98
N TYR A 68 -8.04 -7.99 3.90
CA TYR A 68 -6.67 -7.47 3.79
C TYR A 68 -6.52 -6.03 4.27
N ILE A 69 -7.45 -5.14 3.92
CA ILE A 69 -7.34 -3.72 4.23
C ILE A 69 -7.48 -3.52 5.73
N VAL A 70 -8.50 -4.12 6.35
CA VAL A 70 -8.68 -4.10 7.81
C VAL A 70 -7.45 -4.67 8.51
N ARG A 71 -6.93 -5.83 8.08
CA ARG A 71 -5.70 -6.43 8.64
C ARG A 71 -4.52 -5.48 8.57
N SER A 72 -4.34 -4.80 7.44
CA SER A 72 -3.25 -3.85 7.23
C SER A 72 -3.31 -2.67 8.21
N PHE A 73 -4.50 -2.12 8.48
CA PHE A 73 -4.65 -1.04 9.47
C PHE A 73 -4.48 -1.49 10.92
N LEU A 74 -4.69 -2.78 11.20
CA LEU A 74 -4.42 -3.36 12.51
C LEU A 74 -2.95 -3.76 12.69
N GLY A 75 -2.14 -3.66 11.63
CA GLY A 75 -0.72 -4.00 11.63
C GLY A 75 -0.47 -5.48 11.90
N GLU A 76 0.63 -5.78 12.58
CA GLU A 76 1.08 -7.14 12.88
C GLU A 76 0.01 -7.99 13.59
N ALA A 77 -0.69 -7.41 14.58
CA ALA A 77 -1.77 -8.11 15.28
C ALA A 77 -2.91 -8.49 14.32
N GLY A 78 -3.22 -7.62 13.35
CA GLY A 78 -4.18 -7.91 12.30
C GLY A 78 -3.77 -9.08 11.41
N PHE A 79 -2.49 -9.19 11.05
CA PHE A 79 -2.00 -10.29 10.22
C PHE A 79 -1.93 -11.62 10.97
N HIS A 80 -1.69 -11.61 12.28
CA HIS A 80 -1.69 -12.82 13.12
C HIS A 80 -3.07 -13.26 13.61
N THR A 81 -4.12 -12.45 13.38
CA THR A 81 -5.50 -12.82 13.75
C THR A 81 -5.99 -14.00 12.88
N PRO A 82 -6.61 -15.05 13.44
CA PRO A 82 -7.07 -16.20 12.66
C PRO A 82 -8.00 -15.80 11.50
N LEU A 83 -8.00 -16.58 10.42
CA LEU A 83 -8.89 -16.34 9.28
C LEU A 83 -10.37 -16.38 9.70
N GLY A 84 -11.16 -15.45 9.18
CA GLY A 84 -12.60 -15.33 9.47
C GLY A 84 -12.93 -14.88 10.89
N SER A 85 -11.94 -14.60 11.74
CA SER A 85 -12.15 -14.20 13.14
C SER A 85 -12.18 -12.68 13.36
N LEU A 86 -11.98 -11.88 12.31
CA LEU A 86 -12.13 -10.43 12.40
C LEU A 86 -13.59 -10.06 12.71
N THR A 87 -13.76 -9.03 13.52
CA THR A 87 -15.04 -8.65 14.13
C THR A 87 -15.34 -7.17 13.88
N PRO A 88 -16.56 -6.69 14.18
CA PRO A 88 -16.87 -5.26 14.13
C PRO A 88 -15.95 -4.38 15.01
N ALA A 89 -15.41 -4.93 16.12
CA ALA A 89 -14.46 -4.20 16.95
C ALA A 89 -13.12 -3.95 16.22
N HIS A 90 -12.65 -4.93 15.46
CA HIS A 90 -11.48 -4.79 14.59
C HIS A 90 -11.69 -3.71 13.52
N LEU A 91 -12.86 -3.72 12.87
CA LEU A 91 -13.24 -2.67 11.93
C LEU A 91 -13.27 -1.27 12.58
N ALA A 92 -13.79 -1.16 13.81
CA ALA A 92 -13.78 0.11 14.54
C ALA A 92 -12.34 0.60 14.81
N SER A 93 -11.43 -0.30 15.19
CA SER A 93 -10.01 0.02 15.32
C SER A 93 -9.39 0.46 14.00
N ALA A 94 -9.64 -0.26 12.90
CA ALA A 94 -9.14 0.11 11.58
C ALA A 94 -9.66 1.49 11.11
N ARG A 95 -10.93 1.83 11.39
CA ARG A 95 -11.49 3.16 11.12
C ARG A 95 -10.78 4.27 11.92
N ARG A 96 -10.50 4.02 13.21
CA ARG A 96 -9.72 4.96 14.04
C ARG A 96 -8.32 5.17 13.48
N GLN A 97 -7.66 4.10 13.05
CA GLN A 97 -6.34 4.18 12.42
C GLN A 97 -6.39 4.98 11.12
N LEU A 98 -7.38 4.71 10.26
CA LEU A 98 -7.56 5.44 9.00
C LEU A 98 -7.77 6.96 9.23
N LEU A 99 -8.46 7.36 10.29
CA LEU A 99 -8.65 8.78 10.65
C LEU A 99 -7.37 9.52 11.06
N GLN A 100 -6.29 8.79 11.36
CA GLN A 100 -4.99 9.37 11.69
C GLN A 100 -4.16 9.71 10.45
N TRP A 101 -4.56 9.26 9.27
CA TRP A 101 -3.87 9.59 8.03
C TRP A 101 -4.17 11.02 7.60
N ASP A 102 -3.13 11.71 7.13
CA ASP A 102 -3.23 13.09 6.65
C ASP A 102 -4.13 13.15 5.42
N LEU A 103 -3.94 12.22 4.48
CA LEU A 103 -4.74 12.11 3.26
C LEU A 103 -5.15 10.66 3.00
N VAL A 104 -6.42 10.48 2.62
CA VAL A 104 -6.95 9.21 2.12
C VAL A 104 -7.24 9.35 0.63
N LEU A 105 -6.57 8.56 -0.19
CA LEU A 105 -6.75 8.54 -1.65
C LEU A 105 -7.56 7.33 -2.08
N ASP A 106 -8.73 7.54 -2.68
CA ASP A 106 -9.53 6.47 -3.29
C ASP A 106 -9.10 6.26 -4.75
N LEU A 107 -8.47 5.12 -5.06
CA LEU A 107 -8.06 4.77 -6.42
C LEU A 107 -9.26 4.59 -7.37
N GLY A 108 -10.46 4.40 -6.83
CA GLY A 108 -11.73 4.38 -7.57
C GLY A 108 -12.40 5.74 -7.74
N ALA A 109 -11.84 6.84 -7.22
CA ALA A 109 -12.41 8.19 -7.36
C ALA A 109 -12.18 8.81 -8.74
N GLY A 110 -11.35 8.19 -9.59
CA GLY A 110 -10.97 8.70 -10.89
C GLY A 110 -9.67 9.51 -10.87
N VAL A 111 -9.08 9.65 -12.06
CA VAL A 111 -7.76 10.25 -12.24
C VAL A 111 -7.76 11.73 -11.87
N ALA A 112 -8.76 12.49 -12.32
CA ALA A 112 -8.86 13.92 -12.02
C ALA A 112 -8.96 14.20 -10.51
N ALA A 113 -9.72 13.37 -9.76
CA ALA A 113 -9.83 13.50 -8.31
C ALA A 113 -8.49 13.22 -7.62
N SER A 114 -7.79 12.16 -8.05
CA SER A 114 -6.47 11.79 -7.51
C SER A 114 -5.41 12.86 -7.80
N ASP A 115 -5.39 13.38 -9.04
CA ASP A 115 -4.47 14.45 -9.43
C ASP A 115 -4.74 15.76 -8.69
N GLY A 116 -6.00 16.13 -8.49
CA GLY A 116 -6.38 17.29 -7.69
C GLY A 116 -5.84 17.18 -6.26
N MET A 117 -5.90 15.99 -5.67
CA MET A 117 -5.35 15.72 -4.34
C MET A 117 -3.82 15.75 -4.30
N ALA A 118 -3.12 15.16 -5.28
CA ALA A 118 -1.66 15.27 -5.36
C ALA A 118 -1.22 16.74 -5.50
N ALA A 119 -1.81 17.45 -6.45
CA ALA A 119 -1.43 18.82 -6.77
C ALA A 119 -1.71 19.76 -5.60
N THR A 120 -2.90 19.67 -5.00
CA THR A 120 -3.35 20.63 -3.99
C THR A 120 -2.95 20.22 -2.57
N GLY A 121 -2.94 18.92 -2.28
CA GLY A 121 -2.60 18.40 -0.96
C GLY A 121 -1.11 18.19 -0.75
N LEU A 122 -0.42 17.67 -1.77
CA LEU A 122 1.00 17.29 -1.68
C LEU A 122 1.93 18.26 -2.41
N GLY A 123 1.39 19.18 -3.22
CA GLY A 123 2.19 20.02 -4.11
C GLY A 123 2.84 19.22 -5.25
N TRP A 124 2.43 17.97 -5.46
CA TRP A 124 3.01 17.14 -6.50
C TRP A 124 2.32 17.43 -7.83
N PRO A 125 3.06 17.67 -8.92
CA PRO A 125 2.42 17.87 -10.21
C PRO A 125 1.62 16.61 -10.58
N ALA A 126 0.45 16.77 -11.22
CA ALA A 126 -0.54 15.73 -11.54
C ALA A 126 0.11 14.41 -12.03
N ALA A 127 0.40 13.50 -11.11
CA ALA A 127 1.26 12.35 -11.36
C ALA A 127 0.47 11.17 -11.95
N TRP A 128 -0.83 11.10 -11.71
CA TRP A 128 -1.65 9.95 -12.08
C TRP A 128 -2.18 10.05 -13.50
N SER A 129 -2.61 11.22 -13.99
CA SER A 129 -2.93 11.41 -15.42
C SER A 129 -1.74 11.15 -16.32
N ARG A 130 -0.55 11.62 -15.92
CA ARG A 130 0.68 11.38 -16.69
C ARG A 130 1.14 9.92 -16.64
N GLY A 131 0.69 9.16 -15.65
CA GLY A 131 0.98 7.74 -15.50
C GLY A 131 -0.01 6.81 -16.20
N GLU A 132 -1.05 7.32 -16.88
CA GLU A 132 -2.07 6.47 -17.53
C GLU A 132 -1.47 5.53 -18.57
N ASP A 133 -0.49 6.00 -19.34
CA ASP A 133 0.23 5.18 -20.32
C ASP A 133 1.06 4.06 -19.67
N HIS A 134 1.39 4.19 -18.38
CA HIS A 134 2.17 3.23 -17.60
C HIS A 134 1.36 2.47 -16.55
N ARG A 135 0.02 2.57 -16.57
CA ARG A 135 -0.82 1.77 -15.68
C ARG A 135 -0.56 0.29 -15.92
N LEU A 136 0.03 -0.37 -14.93
CA LEU A 136 0.05 -1.83 -14.82
C LEU A 136 -1.37 -2.27 -14.42
N ASN A 137 -2.25 -2.35 -15.40
CA ASN A 137 -3.54 -2.99 -15.21
C ASN A 137 -3.41 -4.51 -15.40
N SER A 138 -4.37 -5.24 -14.85
CA SER A 138 -4.38 -6.70 -14.87
C SER A 138 -4.35 -7.28 -16.30
N THR A 139 -4.91 -6.56 -17.28
CA THR A 139 -4.87 -6.91 -18.70
C THR A 139 -3.44 -6.92 -19.24
N ARG A 140 -2.69 -5.83 -19.10
CA ARG A 140 -1.29 -5.73 -19.55
C ARG A 140 -0.38 -6.76 -18.87
N ILE A 141 -0.62 -7.04 -17.59
CA ILE A 141 0.11 -8.09 -16.86
C ILE A 141 -0.21 -9.46 -17.46
N SER A 142 -1.48 -9.72 -17.78
CA SER A 142 -1.90 -10.99 -18.37
C SER A 142 -1.37 -11.20 -19.78
N GLU A 143 -1.34 -10.14 -20.59
CA GLU A 143 -0.71 -10.13 -21.91
C GLU A 143 0.79 -10.40 -21.80
N HIS A 144 1.49 -9.69 -20.91
CA HIS A 144 2.92 -9.85 -20.70
C HIS A 144 3.30 -11.28 -20.30
N PHE A 145 2.48 -11.94 -19.48
CA PHE A 145 2.72 -13.32 -19.05
C PHE A 145 2.01 -14.39 -19.89
N ASN A 146 1.33 -14.00 -20.98
CA ASN A 146 0.49 -14.88 -21.81
C ASN A 146 -0.39 -15.81 -20.94
N PHE A 147 -1.17 -15.18 -20.08
CA PHE A 147 -2.02 -15.81 -19.08
C PHE A 147 -3.48 -15.42 -19.28
N ASN A 148 -4.35 -16.40 -19.50
CA ASN A 148 -5.79 -16.18 -19.51
C ASN A 148 -6.37 -16.47 -18.12
N TYR A 149 -6.68 -15.42 -17.36
CA TYR A 149 -7.27 -15.56 -16.03
C TYR A 149 -8.65 -16.20 -16.06
N GLU A 150 -9.49 -15.87 -17.05
CA GLU A 150 -10.86 -16.37 -17.12
C GLU A 150 -10.95 -17.89 -17.22
N GLY A 151 -9.98 -18.53 -17.88
CA GLY A 151 -9.91 -19.99 -18.00
C GLY A 151 -9.35 -20.71 -16.77
N CYS A 152 -8.87 -19.97 -15.76
CA CYS A 152 -8.16 -20.52 -14.61
C CYS A 152 -8.64 -19.90 -13.27
N ARG A 153 -9.70 -19.08 -13.30
CA ARG A 153 -10.25 -18.41 -12.12
C ARG A 153 -10.95 -19.39 -11.18
N LEU A 154 -11.14 -18.95 -9.94
CA LEU A 154 -12.00 -19.63 -8.96
C LEU A 154 -13.41 -19.85 -9.55
N SER A 155 -14.07 -20.91 -9.08
CA SER A 155 -15.49 -21.14 -9.40
C SER A 155 -16.33 -19.93 -8.97
N ASP A 156 -17.46 -19.69 -9.64
CA ASP A 156 -18.35 -18.57 -9.28
C ASP A 156 -18.85 -18.70 -7.83
N ALA A 157 -19.12 -19.92 -7.37
CA ALA A 157 -19.53 -20.18 -6.00
C ALA A 157 -18.42 -19.84 -4.98
N ASP A 158 -17.18 -20.25 -5.25
CA ASP A 158 -16.04 -19.94 -4.39
C ASP A 158 -15.74 -18.44 -4.36
N TRP A 159 -15.81 -17.80 -5.53
CA TRP A 159 -15.62 -16.34 -5.64
C TRP A 159 -16.67 -15.58 -4.85
N GLN A 160 -17.95 -15.95 -4.96
CA GLN A 160 -19.04 -15.33 -4.21
C GLN A 160 -18.86 -15.48 -2.70
N GLU A 161 -18.42 -16.65 -2.23
CA GLU A 161 -18.16 -16.87 -0.81
C GLU A 161 -16.96 -16.04 -0.32
N LEU A 162 -15.85 -15.97 -1.07
CA LEU A 162 -14.74 -15.08 -0.73
C LEU A 162 -15.15 -13.61 -0.71
N ALA A 163 -15.96 -13.18 -1.68
CA ALA A 163 -16.48 -11.82 -1.78
C ALA A 163 -17.35 -11.47 -0.57
N ARG A 164 -18.23 -12.40 -0.14
CA ARG A 164 -19.06 -12.24 1.06
C ARG A 164 -18.21 -12.04 2.32
N ARG A 165 -17.06 -12.71 2.41
CA ARG A 165 -16.13 -12.59 3.55
C ARG A 165 -15.40 -11.25 3.61
N GLN A 166 -15.28 -10.51 2.49
CA GLN A 166 -14.68 -9.17 2.47
C GLN A 166 -15.57 -8.07 3.08
N GLY A 167 -16.63 -8.44 3.81
CA GLY A 167 -17.64 -7.50 4.32
C GLY A 167 -17.08 -6.40 5.21
N LEU A 168 -16.00 -6.63 5.97
CA LEU A 168 -15.38 -5.59 6.79
C LEU A 168 -14.53 -4.65 5.95
N ASP A 169 -13.78 -5.17 4.98
CA ASP A 169 -13.04 -4.35 4.01
C ASP A 169 -13.99 -3.45 3.21
N VAL A 170 -15.14 -3.97 2.75
CA VAL A 170 -16.14 -3.17 2.02
C VAL A 170 -16.65 -2.02 2.90
N GLN A 171 -16.88 -2.28 4.18
CA GLN A 171 -17.30 -1.25 5.13
C GLN A 171 -16.21 -0.22 5.44
N LEU A 172 -14.95 -0.65 5.55
CA LEU A 172 -13.82 0.24 5.75
C LEU A 172 -13.56 1.10 4.50
N TYR A 173 -13.62 0.50 3.32
CA TYR A 173 -13.48 1.19 2.05
C TYR A 173 -14.57 2.27 1.89
N ARG A 174 -15.85 1.94 2.12
CA ARG A 174 -16.94 2.94 2.09
C ARG A 174 -16.68 4.10 3.04
N PHE A 175 -16.20 3.83 4.25
CA PHE A 175 -15.81 4.86 5.20
C PHE A 175 -14.63 5.72 4.67
N GLY A 176 -13.60 5.08 4.13
CA GLY A 176 -12.47 5.77 3.50
C GLY A 176 -12.85 6.63 2.30
N ARG A 177 -13.84 6.23 1.50
CA ARG A 177 -14.38 7.08 0.42
C ARG A 177 -15.02 8.35 0.94
N VAL A 178 -15.69 8.29 2.10
CA VAL A 178 -16.23 9.50 2.75
C VAL A 178 -15.08 10.42 3.18
N LEU A 179 -14.04 9.87 3.80
CA LEU A 179 -12.84 10.65 4.17
C LEU A 179 -12.16 11.28 2.96
N ASN A 180 -11.96 10.53 1.89
CA ASN A 180 -11.40 11.02 0.64
C ASN A 180 -12.21 12.22 0.08
N ARG A 181 -13.55 12.16 0.13
CA ARG A 181 -14.40 13.28 -0.30
C ARG A 181 -14.29 14.50 0.61
N LEU A 182 -14.18 14.29 1.93
CA LEU A 182 -13.96 15.38 2.88
C LEU A 182 -12.59 16.03 2.65
N ASP A 183 -11.55 15.24 2.38
CA ASP A 183 -10.21 15.72 2.03
C ASP A 183 -10.26 16.54 0.73
N ALA A 184 -11.00 16.09 -0.29
CA ALA A 184 -11.20 16.82 -1.54
C ALA A 184 -11.86 18.18 -1.30
N LEU A 185 -12.97 18.20 -0.56
CA LEU A 185 -13.72 19.42 -0.26
C LEU A 185 -12.85 20.44 0.49
N TRP A 186 -12.10 19.97 1.49
CA TRP A 186 -11.17 20.81 2.24
C TRP A 186 -10.11 21.44 1.33
N LEU A 187 -9.52 20.65 0.44
CA LEU A 187 -8.52 21.13 -0.51
C LEU A 187 -9.09 22.12 -1.52
N ASP A 188 -10.31 21.89 -2.00
CA ASP A 188 -10.99 22.81 -2.92
C ASP A 188 -11.32 24.14 -2.23
N MET A 189 -11.74 24.12 -0.97
CA MET A 189 -11.94 25.32 -0.16
C MET A 189 -10.63 26.09 0.04
N ALA A 190 -9.54 25.39 0.41
CA ALA A 190 -8.23 26.00 0.56
C ALA A 190 -7.78 26.70 -0.73
N ARG A 191 -7.96 26.04 -1.88
CA ARG A 191 -7.67 26.61 -3.20
C ARG A 191 -8.53 27.84 -3.50
N ALA A 192 -9.82 27.79 -3.20
CA ALA A 192 -10.75 28.92 -3.42
C ALA A 192 -10.38 30.15 -2.56
N LEU A 193 -9.76 29.93 -1.39
CA LEU A 193 -9.20 30.99 -0.54
C LEU A 193 -7.83 31.50 -1.02
N GLY A 194 -7.34 31.03 -2.18
CA GLY A 194 -6.03 31.39 -2.72
C GLY A 194 -4.85 30.75 -1.99
N LEU A 195 -5.11 29.78 -1.09
CA LEU A 195 -4.03 29.04 -0.43
C LEU A 195 -3.38 28.10 -1.44
N GLN A 196 -2.05 28.12 -1.45
CA GLN A 196 -1.24 27.26 -2.31
C GLN A 196 -0.48 26.25 -1.46
N PRO A 197 -0.21 25.04 -1.99
CA PRO A 197 0.71 24.12 -1.33
C PRO A 197 2.05 24.83 -1.14
N HIS A 198 2.63 24.74 0.05
CA HIS A 198 3.99 25.24 0.25
C HIS A 198 4.96 24.31 -0.47
N LEU A 199 5.45 24.73 -1.62
CA LEU A 199 6.51 24.03 -2.33
C LEU A 199 7.85 24.44 -1.69
N PRO A 200 8.76 23.48 -1.40
CA PRO A 200 10.12 23.85 -1.09
C PRO A 200 10.69 24.65 -2.28
N PRO A 201 11.60 25.61 -2.03
CA PRO A 201 12.29 26.31 -3.11
C PRO A 201 12.91 25.28 -4.06
N PRO A 202 13.00 25.58 -5.37
CA PRO A 202 13.72 24.72 -6.30
C PRO A 202 15.09 24.41 -5.70
N LEU A 203 15.48 23.13 -5.72
CA LEU A 203 16.86 22.77 -5.40
C LEU A 203 17.74 23.65 -6.30
N ALA A 204 18.61 24.45 -5.69
CA ALA A 204 19.46 25.35 -6.45
C ALA A 204 20.21 24.54 -7.51
N ASP A 205 20.20 25.03 -8.75
CA ASP A 205 20.92 24.47 -9.89
C ASP A 205 22.41 24.37 -9.55
N GLY A 206 22.83 23.31 -8.86
CA GLY A 206 24.14 23.25 -8.21
C GLY A 206 24.33 22.09 -7.25
N GLU A 207 23.26 21.57 -6.63
CA GLU A 207 23.32 20.20 -6.09
C GLU A 207 23.15 19.25 -7.27
N GLN A 208 24.29 18.93 -7.90
CA GLN A 208 24.43 17.69 -8.67
C GLN A 208 23.68 16.61 -7.89
N GLN A 209 22.79 15.89 -8.56
CA GLN A 209 22.28 14.62 -8.08
C GLN A 209 23.49 13.78 -7.68
N GLN A 210 23.90 13.86 -6.41
CA GLN A 210 24.56 12.77 -5.75
C GLN A 210 23.53 11.67 -5.82
N GLN A 211 23.71 10.84 -6.83
CA GLN A 211 23.02 9.58 -7.03
C GLN A 211 22.96 8.95 -5.65
N GLY A 212 21.77 8.97 -5.04
CA GLY A 212 21.58 8.36 -3.74
C GLY A 212 22.09 6.91 -3.81
N PRO A 213 22.55 6.33 -2.69
CA PRO A 213 23.20 5.02 -2.67
C PRO A 213 22.37 3.88 -3.30
N LEU A 214 21.08 4.11 -3.57
CA LEU A 214 20.20 3.20 -4.31
C LEU A 214 20.47 3.11 -5.82
N GLN A 215 21.00 4.15 -6.48
CA GLN A 215 21.37 4.07 -7.90
C GLN A 215 22.70 3.32 -8.11
N GLY A 216 23.63 3.42 -7.16
CA GLY A 216 24.84 2.59 -7.13
C GLY A 216 24.56 1.10 -6.87
N LEU A 217 23.52 0.80 -6.09
CA LEU A 217 23.09 -0.59 -5.80
C LEU A 217 22.49 -1.30 -7.02
N LEU A 218 21.72 -0.60 -7.86
CA LEU A 218 21.16 -1.17 -9.09
C LEU A 218 22.22 -1.43 -10.17
N GLN A 219 23.28 -0.64 -10.22
CA GLN A 219 24.40 -0.84 -11.15
C GLN A 219 25.38 -1.93 -10.67
N THR A 220 25.57 -2.09 -9.35
CA THR A 220 26.44 -3.15 -8.80
C THR A 220 25.79 -4.54 -8.82
N THR A 221 24.46 -4.66 -8.75
CA THR A 221 23.78 -5.97 -8.87
C THR A 221 23.81 -6.55 -10.28
N ALA A 222 24.04 -5.74 -11.32
CA ALA A 222 24.19 -6.23 -12.69
C ALA A 222 25.62 -6.75 -12.99
N ALA A 223 26.63 -6.31 -12.23
CA ALA A 223 28.03 -6.73 -12.41
C ALA A 223 28.50 -7.80 -11.38
N ALA A 224 27.83 -7.92 -10.23
CA ALA A 224 28.21 -8.88 -9.18
C ALA A 224 27.66 -10.31 -9.37
N ALA A 225 27.08 -10.63 -10.53
CA ALA A 225 26.70 -12.00 -10.88
C ALA A 225 27.88 -12.85 -11.39
N VAL A 226 29.12 -12.34 -11.35
CA VAL A 226 30.29 -13.03 -11.91
C VAL A 226 31.44 -13.28 -10.92
N ASP A 227 31.49 -12.65 -9.73
CA ASP A 227 32.53 -12.97 -8.74
C ASP A 227 32.04 -12.91 -7.30
N GLY A 228 32.24 -14.03 -6.59
CA GLY A 228 31.78 -14.24 -5.22
C GLY A 228 32.66 -13.57 -4.15
N GLY A 229 32.02 -13.12 -3.07
CA GLY A 229 32.59 -13.15 -1.72
C GLY A 229 33.18 -11.87 -1.13
N ALA A 230 33.78 -10.97 -1.91
CA ALA A 230 34.56 -9.86 -1.32
C ALA A 230 33.80 -8.53 -1.10
N ALA A 231 32.71 -8.28 -1.84
CA ALA A 231 32.01 -6.99 -1.82
C ALA A 231 31.12 -6.76 -0.58
N ALA A 232 30.74 -7.82 0.14
CA ALA A 232 29.83 -7.73 1.29
C ALA A 232 30.48 -7.10 2.54
N HIS A 233 31.81 -7.13 2.66
CA HIS A 233 32.50 -6.63 3.86
C HIS A 233 32.79 -5.13 3.82
N ALA A 234 32.98 -4.54 2.63
CA ALA A 234 33.21 -3.10 2.47
C ALA A 234 31.93 -2.27 2.67
N ALA A 235 30.76 -2.79 2.28
CA ALA A 235 29.48 -2.12 2.48
C ALA A 235 29.07 -2.01 3.97
N ALA A 236 29.51 -2.95 4.82
CA ALA A 236 29.22 -2.95 6.25
C ALA A 236 30.03 -1.88 7.03
N GLN A 237 31.23 -1.52 6.56
CA GLN A 237 32.08 -0.52 7.23
C GLN A 237 31.71 0.93 6.86
N ALA A 238 31.10 1.17 5.70
CA ALA A 238 30.63 2.50 5.30
C ALA A 238 29.34 2.95 6.03
N ALA A 239 28.61 2.03 6.65
CA ALA A 239 27.37 2.31 7.39
C ALA A 239 27.59 2.77 8.84
N ALA A 240 28.84 2.87 9.31
CA ALA A 240 29.17 3.18 10.70
C ALA A 240 29.54 4.66 10.97
N ALA A 241 29.57 5.52 9.94
CA ALA A 241 29.85 6.94 10.13
C ALA A 241 28.55 7.72 10.46
N PRO A 242 28.48 8.47 11.57
CA PRO A 242 27.34 9.33 11.84
C PRO A 242 27.24 10.43 10.77
N PRO A 243 26.04 10.73 10.25
CA PRO A 243 25.87 11.77 9.25
C PRO A 243 26.23 13.14 9.85
N PRO A 244 26.75 14.08 9.03
CA PRO A 244 27.04 15.42 9.50
C PRO A 244 25.77 16.11 10.01
N PRO A 245 25.86 16.95 11.05
CA PRO A 245 24.72 17.68 11.58
C PRO A 245 24.14 18.61 10.51
N ARG A 246 22.85 18.48 10.24
CA ARG A 246 22.15 19.34 9.28
C ARG A 246 22.01 20.77 9.84
N PRO A 247 22.14 21.81 9.01
CA PRO A 247 21.93 23.19 9.43
C PRO A 247 20.47 23.42 9.87
N ALA A 248 20.32 24.19 10.95
CA ALA A 248 19.07 24.45 11.68
C ALA A 248 18.10 25.43 10.98
N ASN A 249 17.87 25.28 9.68
CA ASN A 249 16.97 26.15 8.93
C ASN A 249 15.67 25.42 8.60
N ALA A 250 14.58 25.95 9.18
CA ALA A 250 13.22 25.44 9.17
C ALA A 250 12.75 24.93 7.80
N THR A 251 12.54 23.62 7.70
CA THR A 251 11.81 23.00 6.59
C THR A 251 10.30 23.21 6.84
N ARG A 252 9.61 23.86 5.90
CA ARG A 252 8.22 24.32 6.04
C ARG A 252 7.28 23.45 5.21
N CYS A 253 6.10 23.15 5.76
CA CYS A 253 5.22 22.02 5.38
C CYS A 253 4.10 22.39 4.39
N GLY A 254 3.59 21.39 3.65
CA GLY A 254 2.35 21.48 2.86
C GLY A 254 1.08 21.65 3.72
N MET A 255 -0.06 21.94 3.08
CA MET A 255 -1.29 22.42 3.76
C MET A 255 -2.01 21.38 4.65
N LEU A 256 -1.68 20.09 4.55
CA LEU A 256 -2.29 19.06 5.38
C LEU A 256 -1.35 18.59 6.47
N TRP A 257 -1.69 18.95 7.70
CA TRP A 257 -1.13 18.36 8.91
C TRP A 257 -2.27 17.86 9.80
N ARG A 258 -2.49 16.56 9.77
CA ARG A 258 -3.18 15.76 10.81
C ARG A 258 -2.08 15.07 11.59
N GLY A 259 -1.32 15.87 12.34
CA GLY A 259 -0.16 15.38 13.07
C GLY A 259 -0.42 14.10 13.85
N SER A 260 0.61 13.25 13.89
CA SER A 260 0.75 12.04 14.72
C SER A 260 0.40 12.17 16.22
N ASN A 261 0.13 13.39 16.72
CA ASN A 261 -0.39 13.65 18.07
C ASN A 261 -1.94 13.73 18.13
N GLY A 262 -2.63 13.24 17.09
CA GLY A 262 -4.08 13.21 17.00
C GLY A 262 -4.58 14.18 15.95
N SER A 263 -5.17 13.61 14.90
CA SER A 263 -5.94 14.33 13.88
C SER A 263 -6.89 15.34 14.53
N VAL A 264 -6.94 16.58 14.03
CA VAL A 264 -7.88 17.62 14.48
C VAL A 264 -9.32 17.10 14.38
N LEU A 265 -9.61 16.31 13.34
CA LEU A 265 -10.89 15.63 13.18
C LEU A 265 -11.07 14.51 14.23
N ALA A 266 -10.04 13.70 14.49
CA ALA A 266 -10.11 12.68 15.54
C ALA A 266 -10.37 13.32 16.92
N ARG A 267 -9.70 14.43 17.25
CA ARG A 267 -9.95 15.19 18.48
C ARG A 267 -11.35 15.82 18.52
N ALA A 268 -11.80 16.42 17.40
CA ALA A 268 -13.15 16.97 17.29
C ALA A 268 -14.24 15.90 17.43
N LEU A 269 -13.94 14.66 17.05
CA LEU A 269 -14.81 13.50 17.22
C LEU A 269 -14.59 12.75 18.55
N GLY A 270 -13.78 13.30 19.48
CA GLY A 270 -13.50 12.67 20.78
C GLY A 270 -12.68 11.37 20.70
N LEU A 271 -12.06 11.08 19.57
CA LEU A 271 -11.19 9.93 19.34
C LEU A 271 -9.77 10.27 19.80
N THR A 272 -9.55 10.27 21.11
CA THR A 272 -8.19 10.29 21.66
C THR A 272 -7.48 8.98 21.29
N SER A 273 -6.18 9.08 20.97
CA SER A 273 -5.29 7.94 20.75
C SER A 273 -5.61 6.81 21.72
N ALA A 274 -5.98 5.64 21.19
CA ALA A 274 -6.17 4.46 22.00
C ALA A 274 -4.83 4.15 22.68
N ALA A 275 -4.79 4.27 24.01
CA ALA A 275 -3.75 3.66 24.80
C ALA A 275 -3.63 2.19 24.37
N ALA A 276 -2.40 1.71 24.26
CA ALA A 276 -2.06 0.35 23.89
C ALA A 276 -3.03 -0.66 24.53
N ALA A 277 -3.50 -1.61 23.73
CA ALA A 277 -4.39 -2.67 24.20
C ALA A 277 -3.82 -3.33 25.47
N PRO A 278 -4.62 -3.58 26.51
CA PRO A 278 -4.14 -4.26 27.70
C PRO A 278 -3.66 -5.66 27.32
N SER A 279 -2.44 -5.99 27.73
CA SER A 279 -1.85 -7.32 27.67
C SER A 279 -2.82 -8.33 28.30
N LEU A 280 -3.29 -9.31 27.52
CA LEU A 280 -4.01 -10.46 28.04
C LEU A 280 -3.01 -11.36 28.79
N GLU A 281 -2.90 -11.18 30.10
CA GLU A 281 -2.22 -12.14 30.97
C GLU A 281 -2.99 -13.46 31.01
N SER A 282 -2.30 -14.52 30.59
CA SER A 282 -2.75 -15.91 30.68
C SER A 282 -2.84 -16.35 32.14
N SER A 283 -4.05 -16.52 32.66
CA SER A 283 -4.29 -17.26 33.89
C SER A 283 -4.34 -18.75 33.55
N SER A 284 -3.33 -19.50 34.02
CA SER A 284 -3.36 -20.97 34.04
C SER A 284 -4.15 -21.43 35.26
N PRO A 285 -5.07 -22.41 35.16
CA PRO A 285 -5.69 -23.02 36.32
C PRO A 285 -4.75 -24.08 36.92
N SER A 286 -4.74 -24.13 38.26
CA SER A 286 -4.14 -25.21 39.07
C SER A 286 -5.08 -26.40 39.17
#